data_AF-A0A920S488-F1
#
_entry.id   AF-A0A920S488-F1
#
_cell.length_a   1.000
_cell.length_b   1.000
_cell.length_c   1.000
_cell.angle_alpha   90.00
_cell.angle_beta   90.00
_cell.angle_gamma   90.00
#
_symmetry.space_group_name_H-M   'P 1'
#
loop_
_entity.id
_entity.type
_entity.pdbx_description
1 polymer ?
#
loop_
_entity_poly.entity_id
_entity_poly.type
_entity_poly.pdbx_seq_one_letter_code
_entity_poly.pdbx_strand_id
1 'polypeptide(L)'
;MDSPFGVCVFEKMFEESGVLFAYREDGSDFNPNDEESDLLNILRDNLNNGKIGFADVLREFNLKLAVDKLIYLSHWITPKMETRRYSTRFFVASIADDQKAIHDGHEAVDSLWVKIEQGLEEYNQGNFPIIMPTIKNLELVSG
;
A
#
# COMPACT_ATOMS: atom_id res chain seq x y z
N MET A 1 15.35 -0.73 -9.93
CA MET A 1 14.26 -1.43 -10.64
C MET A 1 13.29 -0.34 -11.07
N ASP A 2 13.58 0.37 -12.17
CA ASP A 2 12.75 1.49 -12.66
C ASP A 2 11.58 0.93 -13.47
N SER A 3 10.62 0.35 -12.76
CA SER A 3 9.45 -0.27 -13.35
C SER A 3 8.24 0.65 -13.12
N PRO A 4 7.41 0.94 -14.14
CA PRO A 4 6.19 1.75 -13.98
C PRO A 4 5.20 1.18 -12.94
N PHE A 5 5.36 -0.09 -12.55
CA PHE A 5 4.56 -0.70 -11.49
C PHE A 5 4.87 -0.15 -10.09
N GLY A 6 6.11 0.29 -9.83
CA GLY A 6 6.50 0.78 -8.49
C GLY A 6 5.76 2.06 -8.10
N VAL A 7 5.68 3.02 -9.02
CA VAL A 7 4.98 4.30 -8.79
C VAL A 7 3.49 4.06 -8.50
N CYS A 8 2.84 3.23 -9.31
CA CYS A 8 1.43 2.89 -9.15
C CYS A 8 1.13 2.22 -7.80
N VAL A 9 2.03 1.35 -7.31
CA VAL A 9 1.88 0.72 -5.99
C VAL A 9 1.94 1.77 -4.88
N PHE A 10 2.91 2.68 -4.91
CA PHE A 10 3.01 3.71 -3.86
C PHE A 10 1.88 4.72 -3.90
N GLU A 11 1.43 5.12 -5.10
CA GLU A 11 0.25 5.97 -5.26
C GLU A 11 -0.96 5.31 -4.61
N LYS A 12 -1.24 4.04 -4.92
CA LYS A 12 -2.36 3.31 -4.31
C LYS A 12 -2.23 3.12 -2.80
N MET A 13 -1.03 2.80 -2.30
CA MET A 13 -0.81 2.71 -0.85
C MET A 13 -1.08 4.04 -0.14
N PHE A 14 -0.71 5.16 -0.75
CA PHE A 14 -0.98 6.48 -0.20
C PHE A 14 -2.47 6.82 -0.28
N GLU A 15 -3.12 6.60 -1.42
CA GLU A 15 -4.56 6.82 -1.60
C GLU A 15 -5.40 6.03 -0.59
N GLU A 16 -5.11 4.74 -0.41
CA GLU A 16 -5.93 3.81 0.38
C GLU A 16 -5.56 3.75 1.87
N SER A 17 -4.28 3.93 2.24
CA SER A 17 -3.83 3.80 3.64
C SER A 17 -3.05 5.00 4.20
N GLY A 18 -2.80 6.04 3.39
CA GLY A 18 -2.00 7.21 3.80
C GLY A 18 -0.51 6.89 3.97
N VAL A 19 -0.09 5.68 3.64
CA VAL A 19 1.30 5.24 3.78
C VAL A 19 2.09 5.67 2.54
N LEU A 20 3.14 6.45 2.77
CA LEU A 20 4.04 6.93 1.73
C LEU A 20 5.48 6.51 2.04
N PHE A 21 6.06 5.67 1.18
CA PHE A 21 7.47 5.30 1.26
C PHE A 21 8.31 6.23 0.40
N ALA A 22 8.98 7.16 1.07
CA ALA A 22 9.83 8.14 0.41
C ALA A 22 11.08 8.44 1.23
N TYR A 23 12.06 9.04 0.57
CA TYR A 23 13.25 9.62 1.15
C TYR A 23 13.18 11.15 1.08
N ARG A 24 13.70 11.82 2.11
CA ARG A 24 13.99 13.25 2.09
C ARG A 24 15.23 13.52 1.21
N GLU A 25 15.52 14.79 0.95
CA GLU A 25 16.67 15.18 0.11
C GLU A 25 18.02 14.72 0.65
N ASP A 26 18.15 14.64 1.98
CA ASP A 26 19.34 14.15 2.68
C ASP A 26 19.48 12.62 2.67
N GLY A 27 18.50 11.92 2.09
CA GLY A 27 18.45 10.46 1.97
C GLY A 27 17.87 9.75 3.21
N SER A 28 17.40 10.48 4.22
CA SER A 28 16.70 9.87 5.35
C SER A 28 15.32 9.38 4.93
N ASP A 29 14.77 8.43 5.69
CA ASP A 29 13.37 8.04 5.56
C ASP A 29 12.43 9.22 5.83
N PHE A 30 11.37 9.31 5.04
CA PHE A 30 10.29 10.26 5.28
C PHE A 30 9.37 9.72 6.37
N ASN A 31 9.54 10.26 7.57
CA ASN A 31 8.63 10.08 8.68
C ASN A 31 8.02 11.46 8.99
N PRO A 32 6.72 11.68 8.71
CA PRO A 32 6.10 12.99 8.87
C PRO A 32 5.92 13.33 10.35
N ASN A 33 6.21 14.57 10.72
CA ASN A 33 5.75 15.11 12.00
C ASN A 33 4.23 15.40 11.97
N ASP A 34 3.68 15.92 13.07
CA ASP A 34 2.24 16.19 13.17
C ASP A 34 1.74 17.20 12.11
N GLU A 35 2.49 18.28 11.85
CA GLU A 35 2.13 19.29 10.83
C GLU A 35 2.21 18.73 9.41
N GLU A 36 3.25 17.95 9.11
CA GLU A 36 3.40 17.27 7.83
C GLU A 36 2.30 16.21 7.63
N SER A 37 1.88 15.54 8.70
CA SER A 37 0.79 14.55 8.68
C SER A 37 -0.55 15.20 8.36
N ASP A 38 -0.86 16.35 8.97
CA ASP A 38 -2.08 17.11 8.66
C ASP A 38 -2.11 17.55 7.19
N LEU A 39 -0.98 18.05 6.67
CA LEU A 39 -0.87 18.44 5.27
C LEU A 39 -0.98 17.23 4.34
N LEU A 40 -0.36 16.09 4.66
CA LEU A 40 -0.49 14.85 3.88
C LEU A 40 -1.95 14.41 3.75
N ASN A 41 -2.74 14.51 4.82
CA ASN A 41 -4.16 14.18 4.76
C ASN A 41 -4.92 15.10 3.79
N ILE A 42 -4.64 16.40 3.80
CA ILE A 42 -5.24 17.36 2.85
C ILE A 42 -4.83 17.03 1.40
N LEU A 43 -3.56 16.70 1.18
CA LEU A 43 -3.06 16.33 -0.16
C LEU A 43 -3.65 15.01 -0.63
N ARG A 44 -3.80 14.03 0.27
CA ARG A 44 -4.46 12.75 -0.01
C ARG A 44 -5.91 12.96 -0.44
N ASP A 45 -6.65 13.80 0.26
CA ASP A 45 -8.02 14.15 -0.14
C ASP A 45 -8.05 14.83 -1.51
N ASN A 46 -7.12 15.75 -1.79
CA ASN A 46 -7.05 16.40 -3.09
C ASN A 46 -6.67 15.42 -4.22
N LEU A 47 -5.78 14.47 -3.95
CA LEU A 47 -5.40 13.40 -4.88
C LEU A 47 -6.60 12.50 -5.18
N ASN A 48 -7.28 11.99 -4.15
CA ASN A 48 -8.45 11.12 -4.28
C ASN A 48 -9.61 11.81 -5.03
N ASN A 49 -9.73 13.14 -4.90
CA ASN A 49 -10.70 13.95 -5.63
C ASN A 49 -10.23 14.41 -7.03
N GLY A 50 -9.07 13.95 -7.50
CA GLY A 50 -8.51 14.28 -8.81
C GLY A 50 -8.11 15.75 -9.00
N LYS A 51 -7.90 16.49 -7.92
CA LYS A 51 -7.51 17.92 -7.96
C LYS A 51 -6.00 18.11 -8.18
N ILE A 52 -5.20 17.15 -7.74
CA ILE A 52 -3.74 17.11 -7.91
C ILE A 52 -3.31 15.72 -8.39
N GLY A 53 -2.11 15.60 -8.94
CA GLY A 53 -1.50 14.30 -9.23
C GLY A 53 -0.58 13.83 -8.10
N PHE A 54 -0.26 12.53 -8.07
CA PHE A 54 0.63 11.97 -7.05
C PHE A 54 2.03 12.61 -7.04
N ALA A 55 2.53 13.02 -8.21
CA ALA A 55 3.79 13.76 -8.31
C ALA A 55 3.77 15.11 -7.58
N ASP A 56 2.60 15.75 -7.45
CA ASP A 56 2.46 17.01 -6.71
C ASP A 56 2.61 16.79 -5.20
N VAL A 57 2.10 15.66 -4.68
CA VAL A 57 2.31 15.25 -3.28
C VAL A 57 3.79 15.12 -2.95
N LEU A 58 4.56 14.48 -3.83
CA LEU A 58 6.01 14.32 -3.64
C LEU A 58 6.75 15.67 -3.71
N ARG A 59 6.32 16.57 -4.59
CA ARG A 59 6.93 17.90 -4.76
C ARG A 59 6.71 18.80 -3.55
N GLU A 60 5.53 18.73 -2.93
CA GLU A 60 5.21 19.56 -1.76
C GLU A 60 6.23 19.40 -0.64
N PHE A 61 6.79 18.19 -0.48
CA PHE A 61 7.77 17.85 0.55
C PHE A 61 9.19 17.58 0.01
N ASN A 62 9.45 17.84 -1.28
CA ASN A 62 10.72 17.50 -1.95
C ASN A 62 11.17 16.04 -1.76
N LEU A 63 10.25 15.10 -1.91
CA LEU A 63 10.47 13.68 -1.65
C LEU A 63 10.87 12.89 -2.89
N LYS A 64 11.63 11.82 -2.67
CA LYS A 64 11.94 10.79 -3.67
C LYS A 64 11.32 9.47 -3.26
N LEU A 65 10.63 8.77 -4.17
CA LEU A 65 10.04 7.46 -3.85
C LEU A 65 11.11 6.43 -3.49
N ALA A 66 10.87 5.70 -2.41
CA ALA A 66 11.74 4.63 -1.93
C ALA A 66 11.44 3.31 -2.66
N VAL A 67 11.58 3.29 -3.98
CA VAL A 67 11.25 2.15 -4.85
C VAL A 67 12.06 0.89 -4.56
N ASP A 68 13.23 1.04 -3.95
CA ASP A 68 14.10 -0.03 -3.48
C ASP A 68 13.53 -0.78 -2.26
N LYS A 69 12.58 -0.18 -1.52
CA LYS A 69 11.87 -0.85 -0.42
C LYS A 69 10.77 -1.80 -0.90
N LEU A 70 10.38 -1.73 -2.18
CA LEU A 70 9.33 -2.55 -2.74
C LEU A 70 9.91 -3.86 -3.29
N ILE A 71 9.49 -4.98 -2.72
CA ILE A 71 9.89 -6.31 -3.16
C ILE A 71 8.76 -6.92 -3.96
N TYR A 72 9.06 -7.33 -5.19
CA TYR A 72 8.11 -8.08 -6.03
C TYR A 72 7.90 -9.49 -5.46
N LEU A 73 6.63 -9.86 -5.26
CA LEU A 73 6.26 -11.14 -4.66
C LEU A 73 5.73 -12.12 -5.71
N SER A 74 4.65 -11.77 -6.42
CA SER A 74 4.00 -12.69 -7.36
C SER A 74 3.15 -11.98 -8.42
N HIS A 75 2.70 -12.71 -9.44
CA HIS A 75 1.79 -12.19 -10.48
C HIS A 75 0.67 -13.19 -10.74
N TRP A 76 -0.56 -12.71 -10.58
CA TRP A 76 -1.78 -13.50 -10.70
C TRP A 76 -2.63 -12.98 -11.84
N ILE A 77 -3.11 -13.88 -12.69
CA ILE A 77 -4.00 -13.55 -13.79
C ILE A 77 -5.31 -14.31 -13.57
N THR A 78 -6.42 -13.59 -13.51
CA THR A 78 -7.73 -14.21 -13.34
C THR A 78 -8.02 -15.16 -14.51
N PRO A 79 -8.49 -16.41 -14.23
CA PRO A 79 -8.84 -17.38 -15.25
C PRO A 79 -9.79 -16.81 -16.32
N LYS A 80 -9.74 -17.36 -17.54
CA LYS A 80 -10.55 -16.88 -18.67
C LYS A 80 -12.06 -17.03 -18.48
N MET A 81 -12.47 -17.93 -17.59
CA MET A 81 -13.88 -18.27 -17.34
C MET A 81 -14.62 -17.22 -16.51
N GLU A 82 -13.89 -16.36 -15.79
CA GLU A 82 -14.46 -15.31 -14.97
C GLU A 82 -14.91 -14.12 -15.83
N THR A 83 -16.05 -13.52 -15.48
CA THR A 83 -16.60 -12.35 -16.19
C THR A 83 -15.77 -11.09 -15.98
N ARG A 84 -15.21 -10.90 -14.78
CA ARG A 84 -14.26 -9.85 -14.45
C ARG A 84 -12.87 -10.45 -14.31
N ARG A 85 -11.89 -9.85 -14.97
CA ARG A 85 -10.53 -10.40 -15.04
C ARG A 85 -9.50 -9.32 -14.78
N TYR A 86 -8.50 -9.67 -13.98
CA TYR A 86 -7.41 -8.80 -13.59
C TYR A 86 -6.07 -9.49 -13.83
N SER A 87 -5.02 -8.69 -13.96
CA SER A 87 -3.64 -9.10 -14.08
C SER A 87 -2.87 -8.39 -12.98
N THR A 88 -2.90 -8.98 -11.78
CA THR A 88 -2.53 -8.34 -10.52
C THR A 88 -1.13 -8.78 -10.10
N ARG A 89 -0.23 -7.81 -9.92
CA ARG A 89 1.10 -8.05 -9.34
C ARG A 89 1.05 -7.73 -7.86
N PHE A 90 1.63 -8.60 -7.06
CA PHE A 90 1.72 -8.46 -5.62
C PHE A 90 3.14 -8.05 -5.24
N PHE A 91 3.23 -7.17 -4.26
CA PHE A 91 4.46 -6.64 -3.73
C PHE A 91 4.37 -6.62 -2.20
N VAL A 92 5.53 -6.60 -1.55
CA VAL A 92 5.65 -6.42 -0.10
C VAL A 92 6.67 -5.33 0.19
N ALA A 93 6.45 -4.59 1.26
CA ALA A 93 7.36 -3.59 1.78
C ALA A 93 7.35 -3.66 3.31
N SER A 94 8.51 -3.43 3.93
CA SER A 94 8.60 -3.30 5.38
C SER A 94 8.30 -1.87 5.78
N ILE A 95 7.30 -1.67 6.63
CA ILE A 95 7.00 -0.38 7.24
C ILE A 95 7.89 -0.17 8.48
N ALA A 96 8.27 1.07 8.77
CA ALA A 96 8.90 1.40 10.04
C ALA A 96 7.83 1.40 11.16
N ASP A 97 8.21 1.03 12.37
CA ASP A 97 7.28 0.76 13.48
C ASP A 97 6.40 1.96 13.91
N ASP A 98 6.71 3.17 13.45
CA ASP A 98 6.05 4.41 13.83
C ASP A 98 5.04 4.97 12.80
N GLN A 99 5.04 4.46 11.57
CA GLN A 99 4.08 4.91 10.56
C GLN A 99 2.73 4.22 10.72
N LYS A 100 1.70 5.00 11.03
CA LYS A 100 0.32 4.50 11.16
C LYS A 100 -0.36 4.43 9.79
N ALA A 101 -0.73 3.22 9.36
CA ALA A 101 -1.59 3.02 8.21
C ALA A 101 -3.06 3.25 8.60
N ILE A 102 -3.71 4.23 7.97
CA ILE A 102 -5.11 4.60 8.24
C ILE A 102 -5.88 4.58 6.91
N HIS A 103 -6.93 3.76 6.85
CA HIS A 103 -7.77 3.65 5.67
C HIS A 103 -8.41 4.99 5.27
N ASP A 104 -8.79 5.13 4.00
CA ASP A 104 -9.38 6.34 3.42
C ASP A 104 -10.82 6.63 3.88
N GLY A 105 -11.49 5.64 4.49
CA GLY A 105 -12.85 5.74 5.00
C GLY A 105 -13.93 5.69 3.92
N HIS A 106 -13.56 5.47 2.64
CA HIS A 106 -14.48 5.43 1.51
C HIS A 106 -14.44 4.06 0.84
N GLU A 107 -13.30 3.69 0.26
CA GLU A 107 -13.12 2.38 -0.37
C GLU A 107 -12.75 1.30 0.67
N ALA A 108 -11.89 1.67 1.63
CA ALA A 108 -11.55 0.86 2.78
C ALA A 108 -12.18 1.46 4.05
N VAL A 109 -13.01 0.66 4.72
CA VAL A 109 -13.76 1.09 5.93
C VAL A 109 -13.25 0.44 7.21
N ASP A 110 -12.33 -0.50 7.10
CA ASP A 110 -11.70 -1.18 8.24
C ASP A 110 -10.28 -1.61 7.88
N SER A 111 -9.39 -1.66 8.86
CA SER A 111 -8.00 -2.08 8.70
C SER A 111 -7.46 -2.66 9.98
N LEU A 112 -6.78 -3.80 9.86
CA LEU A 112 -6.22 -4.51 11.00
C LEU A 112 -4.78 -4.92 10.70
N TRP A 113 -3.87 -4.55 11.60
CA TRP A 113 -2.56 -5.20 11.69
C TRP A 113 -2.72 -6.53 12.41
N VAL A 114 -2.47 -7.63 11.70
CA VAL A 114 -2.59 -9.00 12.21
C VAL A 114 -1.35 -9.78 11.83
N LYS A 115 -0.94 -10.70 12.72
CA LYS A 115 0.11 -11.67 12.38
C LYS A 115 -0.37 -12.60 11.27
N ILE A 116 0.53 -13.00 10.39
CA ILE A 116 0.20 -13.86 9.25
C ILE A 116 -0.45 -15.17 9.74
N GLU A 117 0.12 -15.77 10.78
CA GLU A 117 -0.36 -17.05 11.34
C GLU A 117 -1.79 -16.92 11.85
N GLN A 118 -2.07 -15.83 12.58
CA GLN A 118 -3.42 -15.55 13.09
C GLN A 118 -4.41 -15.29 11.96
N GLY A 119 -4.02 -14.52 10.93
CA GLY A 119 -4.88 -14.26 9.78
C GLY A 119 -5.25 -15.54 9.02
N LEU A 120 -4.29 -16.45 8.85
CA LEU A 120 -4.51 -17.75 8.22
C LEU A 120 -5.39 -18.67 9.09
N GLU A 121 -5.20 -18.64 10.41
CA GLU A 121 -6.04 -19.40 11.35
C GLU A 121 -7.51 -18.95 11.29
N GLU A 122 -7.77 -17.65 11.38
CA GLU A 122 -9.13 -17.08 11.32
C GLU A 122 -9.80 -17.33 9.95
N TYR A 123 -9.02 -17.31 8.86
CA TYR A 123 -9.50 -17.71 7.54
C TYR A 123 -9.95 -19.18 7.52
N ASN A 124 -9.14 -20.09 8.07
CA ASN A 124 -9.47 -21.52 8.13
C ASN A 124 -10.71 -21.81 8.99
N GLN A 125 -10.97 -20.96 9.99
CA GLN A 125 -12.18 -21.04 10.82
C GLN A 125 -13.41 -20.39 10.16
N GLY A 126 -13.25 -19.71 9.02
CA GLY A 126 -14.33 -19.03 8.30
C GLY A 126 -14.70 -17.65 8.84
N ASN A 127 -13.92 -17.10 9.78
CA ASN A 127 -14.18 -15.82 10.43
C ASN A 127 -13.59 -14.64 9.66
N PHE A 128 -12.62 -14.89 8.77
CA PHE A 128 -11.96 -13.85 7.99
C PHE A 128 -12.15 -14.11 6.49
N PRO A 129 -13.12 -13.45 5.82
CA PRO A 129 -13.38 -13.68 4.41
C PRO A 129 -12.29 -13.03 3.53
N ILE A 130 -11.24 -13.79 3.24
CA ILE A 130 -10.10 -13.36 2.42
C ILE A 130 -10.13 -14.07 1.06
N ILE A 131 -9.86 -13.34 -0.02
CA ILE A 131 -9.77 -13.92 -1.37
C ILE A 131 -8.52 -14.80 -1.54
N MET A 132 -8.63 -15.83 -2.36
CA MET A 132 -7.57 -16.84 -2.53
C MET A 132 -6.19 -16.28 -2.92
N PRO A 133 -6.04 -15.28 -3.82
CA PRO A 133 -4.74 -14.71 -4.11
C PRO A 133 -4.05 -14.10 -2.88
N THR A 134 -4.81 -13.47 -1.98
CA THR A 134 -4.25 -12.90 -0.74
C THR A 134 -3.77 -14.02 0.19
N ILE A 135 -4.56 -15.08 0.38
CA ILE A 135 -4.14 -16.25 1.18
C ILE A 135 -2.85 -16.87 0.66
N LYS A 136 -2.74 -17.06 -0.65
CA LYS A 136 -1.54 -17.68 -1.24
C LYS A 136 -0.29 -16.81 -1.11
N ASN A 137 -0.45 -15.49 -1.13
CA ASN A 137 0.66 -14.59 -0.85
C ASN A 137 1.03 -14.60 0.65
N LEU A 138 0.06 -14.67 1.56
CA LEU A 138 0.33 -14.82 3.00
C LEU A 138 1.10 -16.11 3.31
N GLU A 139 0.69 -17.24 2.73
CA GLU A 139 1.41 -18.53 2.84
C GLU A 139 2.84 -18.48 2.25
N LEU A 140 3.05 -17.67 1.21
CA LEU A 140 4.37 -17.52 0.59
C LEU A 140 5.34 -16.73 1.46
N VAL A 141 4.84 -15.81 2.27
CA VAL A 141 5.65 -14.98 3.18
C VAL A 141 5.67 -15.50 4.61
N SER A 142 4.81 -16.46 4.97
CA SER A 142 4.90 -17.18 6.24
C SER A 142 6.12 -18.11 6.21
N GLY A 143 7.08 -17.88 7.11
CA GLY A 143 8.27 -18.70 7.31
C GLY A 143 8.16 -19.57 8.55
#